data_AF-A0A0D0MZG5-F1
#
_entry.id   AF-A0A0D0MZG5-F1
#
_cell.length_a   1.000
_cell.length_b   1.000
_cell.length_c   1.000
_cell.angle_alpha   90.00
_cell.angle_beta   90.00
_cell.angle_gamma   90.00
#
_symmetry.space_group_name_H-M   'P 1'
#
loop_
_entity.id
_entity.type
_entity.pdbx_description
1 polymer ?
#
loop_
_entity_poly.entity_id
_entity_poly.type
_entity_poly.pdbx_seq_one_letter_code
_entity_poly.pdbx_strand_id
1 'polypeptide(L)'
;MLDFKVSTTVPRTINQNYGWILRLNQQSGKVRVLERVTLPETPKTWGSGGQPHGTSADRKTISLDVTLTIYNGTISKSWDVADGDPAGHYLISAYVENSAPVQFEFDVIDPK
;
A
#
# COMPACT_ATOMS: atom_id res chain seq x y z
N MET A 1 -12.87 14.33 3.87
CA MET A 1 -12.43 13.30 2.90
C MET A 1 -11.11 13.80 2.35
N LEU A 2 -10.01 13.07 2.54
CA LEU A 2 -8.75 13.39 1.86
C LEU A 2 -9.02 13.38 0.35
N ASP A 3 -8.47 14.34 -0.38
CA ASP A 3 -8.65 14.48 -1.83
C ASP A 3 -7.90 13.34 -2.54
N PHE A 4 -8.56 12.18 -2.66
CA PHE A 4 -7.99 11.01 -3.31
C PHE A 4 -8.18 11.12 -4.82
N LYS A 5 -7.08 11.29 -5.54
CA LYS A 5 -7.06 11.32 -7.01
C LYS A 5 -6.60 9.98 -7.55
N VAL A 6 -7.46 9.32 -8.33
CA VAL A 6 -7.11 8.08 -9.04
C VAL A 6 -5.97 8.38 -10.01
N SER A 7 -4.88 7.62 -9.87
CA SER A 7 -3.67 7.75 -10.68
C SER A 7 -2.90 6.43 -10.67
N THR A 8 -2.17 6.15 -11.75
CA THR A 8 -1.15 5.09 -11.82
C THR A 8 0.27 5.66 -11.70
N THR A 9 0.40 6.93 -11.29
CA THR A 9 1.68 7.60 -11.05
C THR A 9 1.65 8.33 -9.71
N VAL A 10 2.76 8.25 -8.98
CA VAL A 10 2.98 8.90 -7.69
C VAL A 10 4.26 9.72 -7.78
N PRO A 11 4.22 11.04 -7.52
CA PRO A 11 5.44 11.83 -7.41
C PRO A 11 6.33 11.32 -6.29
N ARG A 12 7.62 11.12 -6.56
CA ARG A 12 8.64 10.74 -5.58
C ARG A 12 9.06 11.95 -4.74
N THR A 13 8.09 12.50 -4.03
CA THR A 13 8.25 13.64 -3.12
C THR A 13 7.99 13.14 -1.72
N ILE A 14 8.92 13.36 -0.79
CA ILE A 14 8.78 12.90 0.60
C ILE A 14 7.45 13.41 1.17
N ASN A 15 6.72 12.53 1.88
CA ASN A 15 5.37 12.74 2.41
C ASN A 15 4.25 12.84 1.35
N GLN A 16 4.53 12.56 0.08
CA GLN A 16 3.47 12.32 -0.89
C GLN A 16 2.71 11.05 -0.48
N ASN A 17 1.44 11.22 -0.14
CA ASN A 17 0.58 10.10 0.21
C ASN A 17 0.10 9.38 -1.04
N TYR A 18 0.07 8.05 -0.99
CA TYR A 18 -0.50 7.18 -2.00
C TYR A 18 -1.14 5.96 -1.33
N GLY A 19 -2.01 5.25 -2.03
CA GLY A 19 -2.69 4.11 -1.44
C GLY A 19 -3.81 3.57 -2.31
N TRP A 20 -4.68 2.81 -1.67
CA TRP A 20 -5.78 2.15 -2.33
C TRP A 20 -7.06 2.23 -1.51
N ILE A 21 -8.17 2.08 -2.23
CA ILE A 21 -9.52 2.02 -1.68
C ILE A 21 -10.20 0.78 -2.28
N LEU A 22 -10.76 -0.08 -1.44
CA LEU A 22 -11.53 -1.26 -1.86
C LEU A 22 -12.96 -1.16 -1.35
N ARG A 23 -13.91 -1.46 -2.23
CA ARG A 23 -15.32 -1.60 -1.88
C ARG A 23 -15.64 -3.07 -1.60
N LEU A 24 -16.33 -3.33 -0.51
CA LEU A 24 -16.70 -4.65 -0.04
C LEU A 24 -18.22 -4.85 -0.14
N ASN A 25 -18.66 -6.11 -0.16
CA ASN A 25 -20.08 -6.49 -0.09
C ASN A 25 -20.65 -6.44 1.33
N GLN A 26 -19.90 -5.91 2.30
CA GLN A 26 -20.25 -5.78 3.70
C GLN A 26 -20.17 -4.30 4.09
N GLN A 27 -21.16 -3.76 4.80
CA GLN A 27 -21.27 -2.31 5.06
C GLN A 27 -20.44 -1.78 6.25
N SER A 28 -20.22 -2.61 7.26
CA SER A 28 -19.55 -2.23 8.51
C SER A 28 -18.84 -3.43 9.14
N GLY A 29 -18.02 -3.19 10.16
CA GLY A 29 -17.26 -4.23 10.87
C GLY A 29 -15.76 -4.08 10.66
N LYS A 30 -15.03 -5.18 10.77
CA LYS A 30 -13.57 -5.23 10.58
C LYS A 30 -13.21 -6.41 9.69
N VAL A 31 -12.13 -6.25 8.93
CA VAL A 31 -11.55 -7.31 8.11
C VAL A 31 -10.04 -7.34 8.28
N ARG A 32 -9.46 -8.53 8.25
CA ARG A 32 -8.03 -8.74 8.16
C ARG A 32 -7.58 -8.59 6.72
N VAL A 33 -6.50 -7.86 6.53
CA VAL A 33 -5.85 -7.65 5.25
C VAL A 33 -4.38 -7.99 5.41
N LEU A 34 -3.92 -8.97 4.66
CA LEU A 34 -2.49 -9.13 4.40
C LEU A 34 -2.17 -8.24 3.19
N GLU A 35 -1.38 -7.21 3.41
CA GLU A 35 -0.88 -6.34 2.34
C GLU A 35 0.57 -6.72 2.03
N ARG A 36 0.89 -6.85 0.75
CA ARG A 36 2.26 -6.96 0.27
C ARG A 36 2.58 -5.80 -0.65
N VAL A 37 3.68 -5.11 -0.36
CA VAL A 37 4.18 -4.02 -1.21
C VAL A 37 5.54 -4.41 -1.72
N THR A 38 5.69 -4.45 -3.04
CA THR A 38 6.91 -4.81 -3.75
C THR A 38 7.46 -3.60 -4.50
N LEU A 39 8.73 -3.30 -4.24
CA LEU A 39 9.47 -2.20 -4.87
C LEU A 39 10.33 -2.71 -6.03
N PRO A 40 10.68 -1.84 -6.99
CA PRO A 40 11.56 -2.22 -8.10
C PRO A 40 12.99 -2.53 -7.59
N GLU A 41 13.41 -1.87 -6.52
CA GLU A 41 14.72 -2.01 -5.89
C GLU A 41 14.60 -2.07 -4.36
N THR A 42 15.64 -2.56 -3.70
CA THR A 42 15.66 -2.63 -2.23
C THR A 42 15.70 -1.21 -1.66
N PRO A 43 14.70 -0.78 -0.86
CA PRO A 43 14.73 0.53 -0.25
C PRO A 43 15.78 0.57 0.86
N LYS A 44 16.26 1.78 1.20
CA LYS A 44 17.19 1.96 2.33
C LYS A 44 16.58 1.48 3.65
N THR A 45 15.31 1.83 3.87
CA THR A 45 14.53 1.49 5.06
C THR A 45 13.10 1.13 4.66
N TRP A 46 12.42 0.40 5.53
CA TRP A 46 10.99 0.14 5.39
C TRP A 46 10.25 0.91 6.49
N GLY A 47 9.38 1.84 6.09
CA GLY A 47 8.52 2.59 7.00
C GLY A 47 7.27 1.78 7.39
N SER A 48 7.39 0.79 8.28
CA SER A 48 6.24 -0.05 8.67
C SER A 48 5.25 0.63 9.64
N GLY A 49 5.55 1.84 10.12
CA GLY A 49 4.70 2.57 11.07
C GLY A 49 4.45 1.80 12.38
N GLY A 50 5.36 0.92 12.78
CA GLY A 50 5.23 0.08 13.97
C GLY A 50 4.29 -1.12 13.82
N GLN A 51 3.75 -1.37 12.63
CA GLN A 51 2.92 -2.53 12.36
C GLN A 51 3.77 -3.82 12.31
N PRO A 52 3.24 -4.97 12.78
CA PRO A 52 3.86 -6.26 12.55
C PRO A 52 4.08 -6.49 11.06
N HIS A 53 5.34 -6.77 10.69
CA HIS A 53 5.72 -6.94 9.29
C HIS A 53 6.77 -8.02 9.12
N GLY A 54 6.81 -8.58 7.91
CA GLY A 54 7.91 -9.42 7.42
C GLY A 54 8.49 -8.82 6.15
N THR A 55 9.73 -9.17 5.84
CA THR A 55 10.39 -8.72 4.60
C THR A 55 10.85 -9.94 3.81
N SER A 56 10.74 -9.90 2.48
CA SER A 56 11.31 -10.93 1.60
C SER A 56 12.84 -11.00 1.73
N ALA A 57 13.44 -12.11 1.30
CA ALA A 57 14.89 -12.32 1.38
C ALA A 57 15.69 -11.28 0.57
N ASP A 58 15.17 -10.85 -0.58
CA ASP A 58 15.73 -9.76 -1.40
C ASP A 58 15.42 -8.36 -0.86
N ARG A 59 14.66 -8.29 0.24
CA ARG A 59 14.19 -7.08 0.91
C ARG A 59 13.38 -6.12 0.05
N LYS A 60 12.94 -6.53 -1.15
CA LYS A 60 12.13 -5.72 -2.06
C LYS A 60 10.65 -5.74 -1.73
N THR A 61 10.21 -6.71 -0.93
CA THR A 61 8.80 -6.85 -0.53
C THR A 61 8.65 -6.76 0.97
N ILE A 62 7.78 -5.87 1.44
CA ILE A 62 7.25 -5.89 2.81
C ILE A 62 5.87 -6.56 2.82
N SER A 63 5.62 -7.38 3.83
CA SER A 63 4.30 -7.94 4.14
C SER A 63 3.81 -7.37 5.45
N LEU A 64 2.57 -6.87 5.48
CA LEU A 64 1.91 -6.29 6.63
C LEU A 64 0.60 -7.01 6.90
N ASP A 65 0.38 -7.38 8.14
CA ASP A 65 -0.87 -7.98 8.58
C ASP A 65 -1.66 -6.97 9.40
N VAL A 66 -2.75 -6.45 8.84
CA VAL A 66 -3.52 -5.36 9.43
C VAL A 66 -4.98 -5.72 9.55
N THR A 67 -5.64 -5.24 10.60
CA THR A 67 -7.10 -5.29 10.72
C THR A 67 -7.66 -3.91 10.40
N LEU A 68 -8.42 -3.80 9.32
CA LEU A 68 -9.03 -2.54 8.87
C LEU A 68 -10.51 -2.49 9.27
N THR A 69 -10.98 -1.30 9.63
CA THR A 69 -12.41 -1.05 9.89
C THR A 69 -13.10 -0.69 8.59
N ILE A 70 -14.28 -1.27 8.37
CA ILE A 70 -15.11 -0.99 7.20
C ILE A 70 -15.96 0.24 7.48
N TYR A 71 -15.80 1.26 6.63
CA TYR A 71 -16.60 2.48 6.67
C TYR A 71 -17.47 2.55 5.41
N ASN A 72 -18.79 2.44 5.57
CA ASN A 72 -19.78 2.48 4.47
C ASN A 72 -19.39 1.56 3.31
N GLY A 73 -19.07 0.32 3.65
CA GLY A 73 -18.65 -0.71 2.71
C GLY A 73 -17.30 -0.50 2.05
N THR A 74 -16.46 0.34 2.63
CA THR A 74 -15.14 0.66 2.08
C THR A 74 -14.04 0.43 3.12
N ILE A 75 -12.92 -0.10 2.66
CA ILE A 75 -11.65 -0.11 3.39
C ILE A 75 -10.59 0.61 2.54
N SER A 76 -9.62 1.20 3.20
CA SER A 76 -8.52 1.89 2.54
C SER A 76 -7.26 1.79 3.38
N LYS A 77 -6.12 1.82 2.72
CA LYS A 77 -4.82 1.99 3.37
C LYS A 77 -3.96 2.92 2.53
N SER A 78 -3.09 3.65 3.20
CA SER A 78 -2.15 4.57 2.58
C SER A 78 -0.73 4.32 3.05
N TRP A 79 0.18 4.90 2.28
CA TRP A 79 1.60 4.97 2.46
C TRP A 79 2.05 6.38 2.15
N ASP A 80 3.18 6.77 2.72
CA ASP A 80 3.85 8.01 2.36
C ASP A 80 5.16 7.65 1.67
N VAL A 81 5.50 8.38 0.61
CA VAL A 81 6.84 8.29 0.03
C VAL A 81 7.85 8.68 1.10
N ALA A 82 8.74 7.75 1.45
CA ALA A 82 9.77 7.93 2.46
C ALA A 82 11.11 8.33 1.83
N ASP A 83 12.01 8.90 2.64
CA ASP A 83 13.39 9.10 2.19
C ASP A 83 14.06 7.75 1.90
N GLY A 84 14.64 7.62 0.71
CA GLY A 84 15.27 6.39 0.25
C GLY A 84 14.37 5.41 -0.49
N ASP A 85 13.10 5.76 -0.73
CA ASP A 85 12.23 5.01 -1.65
C ASP A 85 12.75 5.13 -3.11
N PRO A 86 12.87 4.01 -3.85
CA PRO A 86 13.31 4.04 -5.24
C PRO A 86 12.23 4.60 -6.17
N ALA A 87 12.64 5.20 -7.29
CA ALA A 87 11.72 5.40 -8.41
C ALA A 87 11.48 4.07 -9.14
N GLY A 88 10.37 3.98 -9.87
CA GLY A 88 10.04 2.86 -10.75
C GLY A 88 8.72 2.19 -10.41
N HIS A 89 8.58 0.95 -10.87
CA HIS A 89 7.30 0.22 -10.85
C HIS A 89 7.05 -0.47 -9.51
N TYR A 90 5.95 -0.08 -8.86
CA TYR A 90 5.51 -0.59 -7.57
C TYR A 90 4.30 -1.49 -7.77
N LEU A 91 4.23 -2.56 -6.97
CA LEU A 91 3.07 -3.44 -6.89
C LEU A 91 2.58 -3.54 -5.45
N ILE A 92 1.29 -3.25 -5.24
CA ILE A 92 0.59 -3.56 -3.99
C ILE A 92 -0.38 -4.71 -4.25
N SER A 93 -0.28 -5.78 -3.46
CA SER A 93 -1.25 -6.87 -3.42
C SER A 93 -1.96 -6.89 -2.07
N ALA A 94 -3.28 -6.71 -2.09
CA ALA A 94 -4.12 -6.75 -0.90
C ALA A 94 -4.95 -8.05 -0.87
N TYR A 95 -4.67 -8.90 0.11
CA TYR A 95 -5.41 -10.13 0.38
C TYR A 95 -6.40 -9.87 1.51
N VAL A 96 -7.68 -9.71 1.16
CA VAL A 96 -8.76 -9.46 2.14
C VAL A 96 -9.33 -10.80 2.59
N GLU A 97 -9.16 -11.11 3.88
CA GLU A 97 -9.51 -12.40 4.46
C GLU A 97 -8.90 -13.57 3.67
N ASN A 98 -9.74 -14.50 3.20
CA ASN A 98 -9.33 -15.68 2.43
C ASN A 98 -9.59 -15.50 0.92
N SER A 99 -9.68 -14.27 0.43
CA SER A 99 -9.99 -13.96 -0.97
C SER A 99 -8.73 -13.95 -1.86
N ALA A 100 -8.92 -14.04 -3.17
CA ALA A 100 -7.87 -13.74 -4.13
C ALA A 100 -7.36 -12.29 -3.95
N PRO A 101 -6.07 -12.02 -4.21
CA PRO A 101 -5.52 -10.68 -4.04
C PRO A 101 -6.14 -9.70 -5.05
N VAL A 102 -6.37 -8.47 -4.60
CA VAL A 102 -6.54 -7.33 -5.49
C VAL A 102 -5.18 -6.66 -5.67
N GLN A 103 -4.80 -6.38 -6.91
CA GLN A 103 -3.50 -5.83 -7.27
C GLN A 103 -3.63 -4.39 -7.75
N PHE A 104 -2.66 -3.57 -7.34
CA PHE A 104 -2.52 -2.18 -7.74
C PHE A 104 -1.09 -1.97 -8.24
N GLU A 105 -0.96 -1.61 -9.50
CA GLU A 105 0.30 -1.34 -10.18
C GLU A 105 0.40 0.15 -10.50
N PHE A 106 1.53 0.77 -10.18
CA PHE A 106 1.76 2.19 -10.41
C PHE A 106 3.25 2.51 -10.44
N ASP A 107 3.60 3.65 -11.02
CA ASP A 107 4.98 4.12 -11.10
C ASP A 107 5.22 5.26 -10.10
N VAL A 108 6.29 5.13 -9.32
CA VAL A 108 6.85 6.23 -8.52
C VAL A 108 7.87 6.95 -9.37
N ILE A 109 7.63 8.22 -9.67
CA ILE A 109 8.43 8.99 -10.64
C ILE A 109 8.99 10.26 -10.01
N ASP A 110 10.19 10.66 -10.42
CA ASP A 110 10.74 11.93 -9.98
C ASP A 110 9.84 13.09 -10.42
N PRO A 111 9.58 14.07 -9.52
CA PRO A 111 8.85 15.27 -9.91
C PRO A 111 9.64 16.01 -11.00
N LYS A 112 8.91 16.58 -11.95
CA LYS A 112 9.49 17.43 -13.00
C LYS A 112 9.90 18.79 -12.46
#